data_AF-A0A7G8VRQ2-F1
#
_entry.id   AF-A0A7G8VRQ2-F1
#
_cell.length_a   1.000
_cell.length_b   1.000
_cell.length_c   1.000
_cell.angle_alpha   90.00
_cell.angle_beta   90.00
_cell.angle_gamma   90.00
#
_symmetry.space_group_name_H-M   'P 1'
#
loop_
_entity.id
_entity.type
_entity.pdbx_description
1 polymer ?
#
loop_
_entity_poly.entity_id
_entity_poly.type
_entity_poly.pdbx_seq_one_letter_code
_entity_poly.pdbx_strand_id
1 'polypeptide(L)'
;MQCPVCNHLNSATDVRCFQCRTTLIQEAVGHSDSYRKTTGALDARMYSGVGAFFGFFLVAALLKFILPGVNLGDGEIYTISAVGAGIGGLIGRALLRARMK
;
A
#
# COMPACT_ATOMS: atom_id res chain seq x y z
N MET A 1 -31.94 -1.40 -15.34
CA MET A 1 -30.83 -0.60 -15.88
C MET A 1 -30.66 -0.90 -17.36
N GLN A 2 -30.44 0.13 -18.18
CA GLN A 2 -30.29 -0.05 -19.62
C GLN A 2 -28.83 -0.32 -19.96
N CYS A 3 -28.59 -1.39 -20.73
CA CYS A 3 -27.25 -1.78 -21.12
C CYS A 3 -26.66 -0.81 -22.17
N PRO A 4 -25.48 -0.20 -21.96
CA PRO A 4 -24.92 0.78 -22.91
C PRO A 4 -24.46 0.16 -24.23
N VAL A 5 -24.24 -1.16 -24.28
CA VAL A 5 -23.70 -1.85 -25.47
C VAL A 5 -24.82 -2.37 -26.38
N CYS A 6 -25.85 -3.00 -25.81
CA CYS A 6 -26.92 -3.63 -26.57
C CYS A 6 -28.30 -3.01 -26.33
N ASN A 7 -28.38 -1.91 -25.58
CA ASN A 7 -29.60 -1.14 -25.26
C ASN A 7 -30.74 -1.94 -24.62
N HIS A 8 -30.47 -3.17 -24.17
CA HIS A 8 -31.42 -4.04 -23.50
C HIS A 8 -31.66 -3.62 -22.04
N LEU A 9 -32.91 -3.72 -21.58
CA LEU A 9 -33.31 -3.48 -20.20
C LEU A 9 -33.01 -4.71 -19.34
N ASN A 10 -32.10 -4.60 -18.39
CA ASN A 10 -31.82 -5.64 -17.38
C ASN A 10 -32.32 -5.22 -16.00
N SER A 11 -32.41 -6.17 -15.06
CA SER A 11 -32.74 -5.83 -13.67
C SER A 11 -31.66 -4.93 -13.07
N ALA A 12 -32.02 -4.14 -12.06
CA ALA A 12 -31.07 -3.22 -11.41
C ALA A 12 -30.01 -3.96 -10.55
N THR A 13 -30.22 -5.25 -10.28
CA THR A 13 -29.34 -6.09 -9.46
C THR A 13 -28.42 -6.99 -10.29
N ASP A 14 -28.61 -7.07 -11.62
CA ASP A 14 -27.81 -7.93 -12.47
C ASP A 14 -26.42 -7.37 -12.75
N VAL A 15 -25.41 -8.16 -12.42
CA VAL A 15 -23.98 -7.82 -12.63
C VAL A 15 -23.61 -7.74 -14.11
N ARG A 16 -24.27 -8.55 -14.94
CA ARG A 16 -24.02 -8.65 -16.38
C ARG A 16 -25.33 -8.55 -17.16
N CYS A 17 -25.28 -7.98 -18.34
CA CYS A 17 -26.41 -7.99 -19.27
C CYS A 17 -26.72 -9.43 -19.71
N PHE A 18 -27.98 -9.86 -19.69
CA PHE A 18 -28.37 -11.21 -20.13
C PHE A 18 -28.09 -11.47 -21.61
N GLN A 19 -28.19 -10.43 -22.45
CA GLN A 19 -28.11 -10.59 -23.90
C GLN A 19 -26.68 -10.49 -24.42
N CYS A 20 -25.92 -9.47 -24.02
CA CYS A 20 -24.57 -9.22 -24.51
C CYS A 20 -23.47 -9.51 -23.48
N ARG A 21 -23.80 -10.01 -22.29
CA ARG A 21 -22.88 -10.34 -21.17
C ARG A 21 -21.94 -9.23 -20.70
N THR A 22 -22.10 -8.00 -21.20
CA THR A 22 -21.32 -6.86 -20.74
C THR A 22 -21.57 -6.62 -19.25
N THR A 23 -20.52 -6.25 -18.53
CA THR A 23 -20.58 -5.96 -17.10
C THR A 23 -21.25 -4.62 -16.87
N LEU A 24 -22.38 -4.62 -16.16
CA LEU A 24 -23.17 -3.43 -15.85
C LEU A 24 -22.80 -2.83 -14.49
N ILE A 25 -22.43 -3.70 -13.54
CA ILE A 25 -22.03 -3.32 -12.19
C ILE A 25 -20.58 -3.76 -12.00
N GLN A 26 -19.63 -2.83 -12.19
CA GLN A 26 -18.19 -3.14 -12.09
C GLN A 26 -17.78 -3.61 -10.69
N GLU A 27 -18.44 -3.12 -9.63
CA GLU A 27 -18.16 -3.49 -8.25
C GLU A 27 -18.49 -4.96 -7.94
N ALA A 28 -19.46 -5.54 -8.64
CA ALA A 28 -19.95 -6.90 -8.39
C ALA A 28 -19.21 -8.00 -9.18
N VAL A 29 -18.38 -7.64 -10.14
CA VAL A 29 -17.57 -8.60 -10.92
C VAL A 29 -16.31 -9.02 -10.14
N GLY A 30 -15.99 -8.31 -9.05
CA GLY A 30 -14.71 -8.42 -8.38
C GLY A 30 -13.61 -7.74 -9.20
N HIS A 31 -12.66 -7.10 -8.51
CA HIS A 31 -11.52 -6.49 -9.18
C HIS A 31 -10.73 -7.53 -9.99
N SER A 32 -10.32 -7.16 -11.21
CA SER A 32 -9.50 -8.03 -12.05
C SER A 32 -8.20 -8.42 -11.33
N ASP A 33 -7.66 -9.60 -11.64
CA ASP A 33 -6.38 -10.05 -11.08
C ASP A 33 -5.24 -9.07 -11.38
N SER A 34 -5.30 -8.39 -12.53
CA SER A 34 -4.36 -7.32 -12.88
C SER A 34 -4.47 -6.13 -11.94
N TYR A 35 -5.69 -5.70 -11.60
CA TYR A 35 -5.92 -4.62 -10.65
C TYR A 35 -5.41 -4.99 -9.27
N ARG A 36 -5.77 -6.19 -8.76
CA ARG A 36 -5.34 -6.66 -7.43
C ARG A 36 -3.81 -6.76 -7.29
N LYS A 37 -3.13 -7.23 -8.34
CA LYS A 37 -1.66 -7.29 -8.35
C LYS A 37 -1.04 -5.90 -8.32
N THR A 38 -1.55 -4.97 -9.12
CA THR A 38 -1.04 -3.60 -9.19
C THR A 38 -1.28 -2.85 -7.88
N THR A 39 -2.49 -2.92 -7.31
CA THR A 39 -2.78 -2.26 -6.03
C THR A 39 -1.96 -2.84 -4.90
N GLY A 40 -1.83 -4.18 -4.81
CA GLY A 40 -0.98 -4.81 -3.81
C GLY A 40 0.51 -4.44 -3.93
N ALA A 41 1.02 -4.25 -5.15
CA ALA A 41 2.38 -3.77 -5.36
C ALA A 41 2.55 -2.29 -4.97
N LEU A 42 1.53 -1.47 -5.23
CA LEU A 42 1.50 -0.05 -4.84
C LEU A 42 1.48 0.11 -3.32
N ASP A 43 0.59 -0.62 -2.65
CA ASP A 43 0.47 -0.65 -1.19
C ASP A 43 1.79 -1.12 -0.55
N ALA A 44 2.41 -2.17 -1.08
CA ALA A 44 3.69 -2.65 -0.56
C ALA A 44 4.79 -1.58 -0.63
N ARG A 45 4.84 -0.78 -1.71
CA ARG A 45 5.79 0.33 -1.84
C ARG A 45 5.45 1.44 -0.86
N MET A 46 4.18 1.83 -0.76
CA MET A 46 3.73 2.92 0.09
C MET A 46 4.03 2.63 1.56
N TYR A 47 3.66 1.44 2.06
CA TYR A 47 3.93 1.05 3.45
C TYR A 47 5.42 0.86 3.73
N SER A 48 6.22 0.39 2.75
CA SER A 48 7.67 0.35 2.91
C SER A 48 8.29 1.75 3.00
N GLY A 49 7.78 2.71 2.21
CA GLY A 49 8.25 4.10 2.24
C GLY A 49 7.87 4.80 3.54
N VAL A 50 6.63 4.63 3.99
CA VAL A 50 6.15 5.15 5.29
C VAL A 50 6.96 4.55 6.43
N GLY A 51 7.13 3.23 6.46
CA GLY A 51 7.94 2.55 7.46
C GLY A 51 9.39 3.04 7.48
N ALA A 52 10.01 3.24 6.31
CA ALA A 52 11.37 3.74 6.21
C ALA A 52 11.51 5.18 6.69
N PHE A 53 10.56 6.04 6.35
CA PHE A 53 10.52 7.42 6.84
C PHE A 53 10.44 7.47 8.37
N PHE A 54 9.49 6.75 8.96
CA PHE A 54 9.36 6.70 10.41
C PHE A 54 10.58 6.07 11.08
N GLY A 55 11.13 4.99 10.53
CA GLY A 55 12.34 4.35 11.04
C GLY A 55 13.55 5.29 11.05
N PHE A 56 13.74 6.07 9.99
CA PHE A 56 14.80 7.08 9.91
C PHE A 56 14.63 8.14 10.99
N PHE A 57 13.45 8.78 11.06
CA PHE A 57 13.20 9.87 11.99
C PHE A 57 13.22 9.44 13.45
N LEU A 58 12.69 8.25 13.75
CA LEU A 58 12.69 7.71 15.10
C LEU A 58 14.12 7.52 15.59
N VAL A 59 14.98 6.90 14.79
CA VAL A 59 16.38 6.65 15.14
C VAL A 59 17.18 7.95 15.22
N ALA A 60 17.03 8.85 14.25
CA ALA A 60 17.69 10.15 14.25
C ALA A 60 17.30 10.99 15.49
N ALA A 61 16.01 11.02 15.84
CA ALA A 61 15.52 11.74 17.02
C ALA A 61 16.03 11.11 18.33
N LEU A 62 16.06 9.77 18.41
CA LEU A 62 16.58 9.06 19.58
C LEU A 62 18.06 9.39 19.83
N LEU A 63 18.88 9.31 18.79
CA LEU A 63 20.31 9.59 18.86
C LEU A 63 20.60 11.06 19.20
N LYS A 64 19.83 12.00 18.62
CA LYS A 64 20.11 13.43 18.77
C LYS A 64 19.55 14.06 20.04
N PHE A 65 18.39 13.60 20.52
CA PHE A 65 17.70 14.24 21.64
C PHE A 65 17.68 13.40 22.93
N ILE A 66 17.63 12.07 22.83
CA ILE A 66 17.44 11.19 23.99
C ILE A 66 18.76 10.61 24.50
N LEU A 67 19.72 10.35 23.61
CA LEU A 67 21.06 9.87 23.98
C LEU A 67 22.17 10.87 23.58
N PRO A 68 22.16 12.11 24.11
CA PRO A 68 23.23 13.08 23.82
C PRO A 68 24.60 12.66 24.40
N GLY A 69 24.65 11.63 25.26
CA GLY A 69 25.88 11.12 25.85
C GLY A 69 26.73 10.25 24.92
N VAL A 70 26.18 9.83 23.77
CA VAL A 70 26.96 9.14 22.75
C VAL A 70 27.50 10.23 21.81
N ASN A 71 28.77 10.58 21.96
CA ASN A 71 29.47 11.54 21.09
C ASN A 71 29.65 10.95 19.69
N LEU A 72 28.56 10.83 18.93
CA LEU A 72 28.58 10.43 17.54
C LEU A 72 28.69 11.67 16.66
N GLY A 73 29.54 11.57 15.64
CA GLY A 73 29.56 12.57 14.58
C GLY A 73 28.26 12.58 13.78
N ASP A 74 27.90 13.72 13.17
CA ASP A 74 26.68 13.83 12.36
C ASP A 74 26.64 12.79 11.21
N GLY A 75 27.81 12.38 10.70
CA GLY A 75 27.93 11.31 9.70
C GLY A 75 27.53 9.92 10.23
N GLU A 76 27.87 9.60 11.48
CA GLU A 76 27.50 8.32 12.11
C GLU A 76 26.02 8.29 12.48
N ILE A 77 25.47 9.43 12.91
CA ILE A 77 24.02 9.55 13.13
C ILE A 77 23.29 9.27 11.81
N TYR A 78 23.76 9.83 10.69
CA TYR A 78 23.12 9.60 9.39
C TYR A 78 23.15 8.13 8.96
N THR A 79 24.29 7.44 9.11
CA THR A 79 24.40 6.02 8.72
C THR A 79 23.51 5.13 9.58
N ILE A 80 23.46 5.35 10.90
CA ILE A 80 22.59 4.58 11.80
C ILE A 80 21.11 4.87 11.50
N SER A 81 20.77 6.13 11.21
CA SER A 81 19.41 6.51 10.80
C SER A 81 19.01 5.85 9.48
N ALA A 82 19.94 5.74 8.52
CA ALA A 82 19.71 5.03 7.25
C ALA A 82 19.45 3.53 7.47
N VAL A 83 20.16 2.89 8.42
CA VAL A 83 19.86 1.51 8.83
C VAL A 83 18.47 1.43 9.48
N GLY A 84 18.11 2.39 10.33
CA GLY A 84 16.77 2.54 10.89
C GLY A 84 15.68 2.63 9.83
N ALA A 85 15.94 3.37 8.75
CA ALA A 85 15.05 3.46 7.59
C ALA A 85 14.87 2.09 6.90
N GLY A 86 15.97 1.36 6.70
CA GLY A 86 15.92 0.02 6.10
C GLY A 86 15.06 -0.95 6.92
N ILE A 87 15.25 -0.97 8.25
CA ILE A 87 14.49 -1.82 9.17
C ILE A 87 13.02 -1.39 9.21
N GLY A 88 12.75 -0.08 9.34
CA GLY A 88 11.39 0.46 9.35
C GLY A 88 10.62 0.12 8.09
N GLY A 89 11.26 0.18 6.91
CA GLY A 89 10.65 -0.20 5.64
C GLY A 89 10.35 -1.70 5.53
N LEU A 90 11.23 -2.56 6.05
CA LEU A 90 10.99 -4.00 6.14
C LEU A 90 9.81 -4.33 7.05
N ILE A 91 9.75 -3.71 8.23
CA ILE A 91 8.65 -3.89 9.19
C ILE A 91 7.33 -3.41 8.59
N GLY A 92 7.30 -2.22 7.97
CA GLY A 92 6.10 -1.69 7.31
C GLY A 92 5.57 -2.63 6.23
N ARG A 93 6.48 -3.23 5.45
CA ARG A 93 6.11 -4.24 4.45
C ARG A 93 5.63 -5.56 5.05
N ALA A 94 6.21 -6.00 6.18
CA ALA A 94 5.76 -7.20 6.89
C ALA A 94 4.36 -7.00 7.50
N LEU A 95 4.07 -5.81 8.01
CA LEU A 95 2.78 -5.43 8.59
C LEU A 95 1.66 -5.46 7.54
N LEU A 96 1.93 -4.94 6.33
CA LEU A 96 0.99 -5.05 5.21
C LEU A 96 0.70 -6.52 4.87
N ARG A 97 1.75 -7.36 4.80
CA ARG A 97 1.58 -8.79 4.53
C ARG A 97 0.77 -9.50 5.61
N ALA A 98 0.91 -9.10 6.88
CA ALA A 98 0.12 -9.65 7.98
C ALA A 98 -1.36 -9.21 7.91
N ARG A 99 -1.65 -8.00 7.43
CA ARG A 99 -3.02 -7.48 7.25
C ARG A 99 -3.75 -8.02 6.02
N MET A 100 -3.02 -8.51 5.02
CA MET A 100 -3.58 -9.08 3.79
C MET A 100 -3.80 -10.61 3.87
N LYS A 101 -3.48 -11.23 5.00
CA LYS A 101 -3.73 -12.64 5.31
C LYS A 101 -5.06 -12.77 6.05
#